data_AF-A0A525CI57-F1
#
_entry.id   AF-A0A525CI57-F1
#
_cell.length_a   1.000
_cell.length_b   1.000
_cell.length_c   1.000
_cell.angle_alpha   90.00
_cell.angle_beta   90.00
_cell.angle_gamma   90.00
#
_symmetry.space_group_name_H-M   'P 1'
#
loop_
_entity.id
_entity.type
_entity.pdbx_description
1 polymer ?
#
loop_
_entity_poly.entity_id
_entity_poly.type
_entity_poly.pdbx_seq_one_letter_code
_entity_poly.pdbx_strand_id
1 'polypeptide(L)'
;MKHPSAVPALVFSDSEGNIRDFPELSMAGRSNNRYFQPRLEELIPLPEGSELFTLPDRLPIGTDPHTGEPLLLESDPYDTDRPINAVAAFMSPAHTMIYNAAFERIDQAVTLPLFAYCAVG
;
A
#
# COMPACT_ATOMS: atom_id res chain seq x y z
N MET A 1 -13.92 9.43 -15.76
CA MET A 1 -13.03 9.34 -14.58
C MET A 1 -11.63 9.03 -15.11
N LYS A 2 -10.58 9.62 -14.53
CA LYS A 2 -9.20 9.32 -14.97
C LYS A 2 -8.76 8.02 -14.31
N HIS A 3 -8.18 7.11 -15.07
CA HIS A 3 -7.64 5.83 -14.61
C HIS A 3 -6.18 5.71 -15.09
N PRO A 4 -5.30 5.02 -14.36
CA PRO A 4 -3.93 4.80 -14.80
C PRO A 4 -3.90 3.84 -16.00
N SER A 5 -2.85 3.94 -16.83
CA SER A 5 -2.66 3.07 -18.01
C SER A 5 -2.03 1.71 -17.66
N ALA A 6 -1.48 1.58 -16.46
CA ALA A 6 -0.87 0.38 -15.91
C ALA A 6 -1.13 0.33 -14.41
N VAL A 7 -1.02 -0.85 -13.81
CA VAL A 7 -1.16 -0.98 -12.35
C VAL A 7 0.02 -0.28 -11.69
N PRO A 8 -0.22 0.63 -10.72
CA PRO A 8 0.85 1.30 -10.01
C PRO A 8 1.73 0.33 -9.21
N ALA A 9 2.93 0.78 -8.86
CA ALA A 9 3.88 -0.04 -8.12
C ALA A 9 3.45 -0.20 -6.65
N LEU A 10 4.03 -1.16 -5.95
CA LEU A 10 3.97 -1.16 -4.50
C LEU A 10 4.68 0.10 -3.97
N VAL A 11 4.06 0.79 -3.03
CA VAL A 11 4.73 1.85 -2.26
C VAL A 11 4.99 1.40 -0.84
N PHE A 12 6.16 1.76 -0.32
CA PHE A 12 6.56 1.52 1.07
C PHE A 12 7.24 2.76 1.64
N SER A 13 7.36 2.84 2.97
CA SER A 13 8.15 3.88 3.62
C SER A 13 9.36 3.29 4.30
N ASP A 14 10.52 3.92 4.12
CA ASP A 14 11.77 3.56 4.80
C ASP A 14 11.78 3.98 6.28
N SER A 15 12.88 3.68 6.97
CA SER A 15 13.09 4.03 8.39
C SER A 15 13.08 5.54 8.67
N GLU A 16 13.28 6.37 7.65
CA GLU A 16 13.32 7.83 7.75
C GLU A 16 11.96 8.46 7.39
N GLY A 17 10.98 7.63 7.01
CA GLY A 17 9.65 8.06 6.62
C GLY A 17 9.53 8.50 5.16
N ASN A 18 10.57 8.30 4.34
CA ASN A 18 10.45 8.58 2.91
C ASN A 18 9.62 7.50 2.25
N ILE A 19 8.65 7.91 1.43
CA ILE A 19 7.81 6.99 0.65
C ILE A 19 8.47 6.77 -0.70
N ARG A 20 8.61 5.50 -1.07
CA ARG A 20 9.31 5.06 -2.27
C ARG A 20 8.47 4.03 -3.02
N ASP A 21 8.53 4.10 -4.34
CA ASP A 21 7.99 3.06 -5.22
C ASP A 21 8.93 1.86 -5.24
N PHE A 22 8.37 0.66 -5.32
CA PHE A 22 9.08 -0.59 -5.58
C PHE A 22 8.53 -1.23 -6.88
N PRO A 23 9.09 -0.87 -8.04
CA PRO A 23 8.56 -1.25 -9.36
C PRO A 23 8.48 -2.76 -9.64
N GLU A 24 9.22 -3.57 -8.89
CA GLU A 24 9.27 -5.03 -9.01
C GLU A 24 7.97 -5.71 -8.54
N LEU A 25 7.16 -5.01 -7.72
CA LEU A 25 5.84 -5.46 -7.29
C LEU A 25 4.77 -4.44 -7.69
N SER A 26 3.60 -4.95 -8.09
CA SER A 26 2.40 -4.13 -8.27
C SER A 26 1.72 -3.84 -6.94
N MET A 27 0.99 -2.72 -6.86
CA MET A 27 0.19 -2.39 -5.69
C MET A 27 -0.81 -3.49 -5.35
N ALA A 28 -1.12 -3.65 -4.06
CA ALA A 28 -2.14 -4.57 -3.61
C ALA A 28 -3.17 -3.87 -2.71
N GLY A 29 -4.41 -4.33 -2.83
CA GLY A 29 -5.51 -3.98 -1.94
C GLY A 29 -5.90 -5.17 -1.07
N ARG A 30 -6.33 -4.89 0.17
CA ARG A 30 -6.84 -5.89 1.11
C ARG A 30 -8.36 -5.76 1.28
N SER A 31 -9.05 -6.89 1.12
CA SER A 31 -10.43 -7.05 1.53
C SER A 31 -10.54 -8.27 2.46
N ASN A 32 -10.88 -8.01 3.72
CA ASN A 32 -10.84 -9.00 4.79
C ASN A 32 -9.44 -9.65 4.91
N ASN A 33 -9.36 -10.99 4.81
CA ASN A 33 -8.11 -11.76 4.88
C ASN A 33 -7.57 -12.14 3.49
N ARG A 34 -7.92 -11.38 2.45
CA ARG A 34 -7.50 -11.64 1.08
C ARG A 34 -6.87 -10.39 0.48
N TYR A 35 -5.83 -10.64 -0.32
CA TYR A 35 -5.10 -9.63 -1.07
C TYR A 35 -5.47 -9.74 -2.54
N PHE A 36 -5.58 -8.59 -3.20
CA PHE A 36 -5.99 -8.49 -4.59
C PHE A 36 -5.15 -7.43 -5.28
N GLN A 37 -4.79 -7.68 -6.52
CA GLN A 37 -4.32 -6.63 -7.42
C GLN A 37 -5.55 -5.84 -7.91
N PRO A 38 -5.68 -4.53 -7.64
CA PRO A 38 -6.80 -3.74 -8.13
C PRO A 38 -6.85 -3.68 -9.66
N ARG A 39 -8.05 -3.61 -10.23
CA ARG A 39 -8.24 -3.40 -11.67
C ARG A 39 -8.02 -1.92 -12.02
N LEU A 40 -7.61 -1.61 -13.25
CA LEU A 40 -7.35 -0.21 -13.64
C LEU A 40 -8.58 0.70 -13.47
N GLU A 41 -9.78 0.19 -13.75
CA GLU A 41 -11.06 0.89 -13.56
C GLU A 41 -11.45 1.13 -12.10
N GLU A 42 -10.81 0.42 -11.17
CA GLU A 42 -10.97 0.57 -9.72
C GLU A 42 -10.04 1.65 -9.14
N LEU A 43 -9.07 2.11 -9.93
CA LEU A 43 -8.05 3.07 -9.51
C LEU A 43 -8.36 4.47 -10.03
N ILE A 44 -8.19 5.46 -9.17
CA ILE A 44 -8.26 6.87 -9.53
C ILE A 44 -6.97 7.56 -9.10
N PRO A 45 -6.59 8.71 -9.70
CA PRO A 45 -5.58 9.57 -9.13
C PRO A 45 -5.92 9.89 -7.67
N LEU A 46 -4.90 9.92 -6.81
CA LEU A 46 -5.09 10.29 -5.42
C LEU A 46 -5.82 11.65 -5.34
N PRO A 47 -7.00 11.72 -4.71
CA PRO A 47 -7.78 12.95 -4.69
C PRO A 47 -7.03 14.09 -4.00
N GLU A 48 -7.22 15.32 -4.50
CA GLU A 48 -6.66 16.51 -3.87
C GLU A 48 -7.08 16.63 -2.40
N GLY A 49 -6.14 16.98 -1.54
CA GLY A 49 -6.34 17.05 -0.08
C GLY A 49 -6.28 15.69 0.64
N SER A 50 -5.97 14.60 -0.06
CA SER A 50 -5.64 13.32 0.58
C SER A 50 -4.20 13.34 1.10
N GLU A 51 -3.91 12.52 2.10
CA GLU A 51 -2.57 12.38 2.70
C GLU A 51 -2.09 10.92 2.66
N LEU A 52 -0.76 10.73 2.66
CA LEU A 52 -0.14 9.41 2.77
C LEU A 52 0.34 9.18 4.20
N PHE A 53 0.05 8.00 4.74
CA PHE A 53 0.45 7.59 6.08
C PHE A 53 1.37 6.39 6.02
N THR A 54 2.53 6.50 6.67
CA THR A 54 3.31 5.36 7.12
C THR A 54 2.52 4.61 8.18
N LEU A 55 2.51 3.27 8.07
CA LEU A 55 1.86 2.39 9.02
C LEU A 55 2.93 1.64 9.83
N PRO A 56 3.31 2.13 11.03
CA PRO A 56 4.31 1.46 11.85
C PRO A 56 3.98 -0.02 12.09
N ASP A 57 5.04 -0.84 12.15
CA ASP A 57 4.99 -2.27 12.49
C ASP A 57 4.14 -3.10 11.51
N ARG A 58 4.06 -2.67 10.26
CA ARG A 58 3.30 -3.33 9.20
C ARG A 58 4.16 -3.48 7.97
N LEU A 59 4.43 -4.72 7.58
CA LEU A 59 5.19 -5.04 6.39
C LEU A 59 4.30 -4.91 5.14
N PRO A 60 4.72 -4.20 4.10
CA PRO A 60 3.92 -4.02 2.90
C PRO A 60 3.73 -5.32 2.13
N ILE A 61 2.54 -5.49 1.58
CA ILE A 61 2.24 -6.55 0.60
C ILE A 61 2.01 -5.92 -0.76
N GLY A 62 2.73 -6.42 -1.75
CA GLY A 62 2.47 -6.17 -3.17
C GLY A 62 1.91 -7.41 -3.86
N THR A 63 1.79 -7.35 -5.18
CA THR A 63 1.45 -8.49 -6.03
C THR A 63 2.50 -8.66 -7.11
N ASP A 64 2.81 -9.91 -7.46
CA ASP A 64 3.68 -10.21 -8.60
C ASP A 64 3.02 -9.72 -9.90
N PRO A 65 3.67 -8.86 -10.72
CA PRO A 65 3.06 -8.26 -11.90
C PRO A 65 2.64 -9.26 -13.00
N HIS A 66 3.17 -10.49 -12.98
CA HIS A 66 2.91 -11.50 -14.00
C HIS A 66 1.85 -12.51 -13.58
N THR A 67 1.86 -12.91 -12.31
CA THR A 67 1.01 -13.96 -11.75
C THR A 67 -0.14 -13.41 -10.92
N GLY A 68 -0.01 -12.20 -10.38
CA GLY A 68 -0.96 -11.60 -9.44
C GLY A 68 -0.90 -12.20 -8.04
N GLU A 69 0.09 -13.06 -7.75
CA GLU A 69 0.27 -13.67 -6.43
C GLU A 69 0.69 -12.61 -5.40
N PRO A 70 0.07 -12.57 -4.21
CA PRO A 70 0.47 -11.66 -3.15
C PRO A 70 1.88 -11.97 -2.63
N LEU A 71 2.73 -10.96 -2.54
CA LEU A 71 4.11 -11.08 -2.07
C LEU A 71 4.37 -10.09 -0.93
N LEU A 72 4.98 -10.60 0.14
CA LEU A 72 5.40 -9.82 1.30
C LEU A 72 6.77 -9.21 1.03
N LEU A 73 6.92 -7.90 1.28
CA LEU A 73 8.22 -7.24 1.31
C LEU A 73 8.68 -7.13 2.77
N GLU A 74 9.67 -7.95 3.15
CA GLU A 74 10.11 -8.11 4.53
C GLU A 74 11.20 -7.10 4.96
N SER A 75 11.94 -6.54 4.00
CA SER A 75 13.07 -5.63 4.24
C SER A 75 13.16 -4.56 3.15
N ASP A 76 13.90 -3.49 3.41
CA ASP A 76 14.16 -2.46 2.39
C ASP A 76 14.93 -3.08 1.20
N PRO A 77 14.41 -3.00 -0.03
CA PRO A 77 15.08 -3.54 -1.21
C PRO A 77 16.37 -2.78 -1.59
N TYR A 78 16.60 -1.59 -1.02
CA TYR A 78 17.76 -0.75 -1.27
C TYR A 78 18.73 -0.66 -0.07
N ASP A 79 18.29 -1.06 1.13
CA ASP A 79 19.11 -1.13 2.35
C ASP A 79 18.61 -2.25 3.29
N THR A 80 18.96 -3.50 2.97
CA THR A 80 18.42 -4.73 3.60
C THR A 80 18.44 -4.75 5.14
N ASP A 81 19.33 -3.98 5.78
CA ASP A 81 19.45 -3.93 7.24
C ASP A 81 18.43 -2.99 7.91
N ARG A 82 17.62 -2.26 7.13
CA ARG A 82 16.64 -1.30 7.62
C ARG A 82 15.20 -1.81 7.56
N PRO A 83 14.39 -1.51 8.59
CA PRO A 83 12.98 -1.83 8.58
C PRO A 83 12.23 -0.93 7.59
N ILE A 84 11.15 -1.46 7.05
CA ILE A 84 10.20 -0.74 6.21
C ILE A 84 8.80 -0.85 6.76
N ASN A 85 7.93 0.05 6.31
CA ASN A 85 6.54 0.07 6.70
C ASN A 85 5.64 0.19 5.48
N ALA A 86 4.45 -0.40 5.59
CA ALA A 86 3.38 -0.25 4.63
C ALA A 86 2.88 1.20 4.60
N VAL A 87 2.36 1.62 3.46
CA VAL A 87 1.81 2.95 3.25
C VAL A 87 0.32 2.83 2.93
N ALA A 88 -0.47 3.76 3.45
CA ALA A 88 -1.87 3.91 3.12
C ALA A 88 -2.18 5.35 2.72
N ALA A 89 -3.26 5.52 1.96
CA ALA A 89 -3.84 6.83 1.71
C ALA A 89 -5.01 7.11 2.68
N PHE A 90 -5.00 8.29 3.29
CA PHE A 90 -6.17 8.89 3.90
C PHE A 90 -6.85 9.78 2.87
N MET A 91 -7.93 9.27 2.28
CA MET A 91 -8.59 9.94 1.15
C MET A 91 -9.40 11.15 1.59
N SER A 92 -9.39 12.19 0.76
CA SER A 92 -10.27 13.34 0.95
C SER A 92 -11.76 12.94 0.89
N PRO A 93 -12.65 13.69 1.56
CA PRO A 93 -14.08 13.38 1.62
C PRO A 93 -14.73 13.20 0.24
N ALA A 94 -15.90 12.55 0.24
CA ALA A 94 -16.69 12.24 -0.96
C ALA A 94 -16.08 11.16 -1.90
N HIS A 95 -15.06 10.43 -1.45
CA HIS A 95 -14.51 9.26 -2.14
C HIS A 95 -14.82 7.97 -1.37
N THR A 96 -15.01 6.87 -2.10
CA THR A 96 -15.27 5.55 -1.51
C THR A 96 -14.03 4.67 -1.65
N MET A 97 -13.61 4.09 -0.54
CA MET A 97 -12.53 3.10 -0.50
C MET A 97 -13.12 1.71 -0.68
N ILE A 98 -12.64 0.96 -1.67
CA ILE A 98 -13.04 -0.45 -1.88
C ILE A 98 -12.01 -1.44 -1.33
N TYR A 99 -10.76 -1.01 -1.15
CA TYR A 99 -9.69 -1.82 -0.55
C TYR A 99 -8.95 -1.04 0.53
N ASN A 100 -8.62 -1.73 1.62
CA ASN A 100 -7.66 -1.22 2.59
C ASN A 100 -6.23 -1.45 2.10
N ALA A 101 -5.26 -0.76 2.67
CA ALA A 101 -3.84 -1.04 2.47
C ALA A 101 -3.54 -2.52 2.75
N ALA A 102 -2.75 -3.12 1.88
CA ALA A 102 -2.29 -4.50 2.00
C ALA A 102 -1.00 -4.55 2.82
N PHE A 103 -1.08 -5.23 3.97
CA PHE A 103 0.06 -5.42 4.85
C PHE A 103 -0.10 -6.68 5.69
N GLU A 104 1.03 -7.16 6.22
CA GLU A 104 1.08 -8.05 7.37
C GLU A 104 1.53 -7.27 8.60
N ARG A 105 0.94 -7.59 9.74
CA ARG A 105 1.26 -6.93 11.01
C ARG A 105 2.28 -7.78 11.75
N ILE A 106 3.41 -7.19 12.15
CA ILE A 106 4.39 -7.90 12.98
C ILE A 106 3.85 -8.13 14.41
N ASP A 107 4.52 -9.01 15.15
CA ASP A 107 4.19 -9.25 16.55
C ASP A 107 4.36 -7.97 17.39
N GLN A 108 3.44 -7.76 18.33
CA GLN A 108 3.41 -6.58 19.22
C GLN A 108 3.27 -5.22 18.52
N ALA A 109 2.86 -5.19 17.25
CA ALA A 109 2.62 -3.97 16.50
C ALA A 109 1.69 -2.98 17.22
N VAL A 110 2.00 -1.69 17.11
CA VAL A 110 1.17 -0.64 17.71
C VAL A 110 -0.26 -0.63 17.17
N THR A 111 -1.17 -0.21 18.05
CA THR A 111 -2.56 0.07 17.66
C THR A 111 -2.61 1.36 16.86
N LEU A 112 -3.09 1.26 15.63
CA LEU A 112 -3.30 2.44 14.79
C LEU A 112 -4.60 3.16 15.17
N PRO A 113 -4.67 4.49 14.96
CA PRO A 113 -5.92 5.23 15.02
C PRO A 113 -7.01 4.63 14.11
N LEU A 114 -8.27 4.96 14.37
CA LEU A 114 -9.41 4.48 13.56
C LEU A 114 -9.62 5.34 12.31
N PHE A 115 -8.62 5.35 11.41
CA PHE A 115 -8.70 6.04 10.11
C PHE A 115 -9.05 5.08 8.98
N ALA A 116 -9.46 5.65 7.84
CA ALA A 116 -9.63 4.90 6.60
C ALA A 116 -8.28 4.74 5.91
N TYR A 117 -7.65 3.57 6.07
CA TYR A 117 -6.34 3.24 5.49
C TYR A 117 -6.50 2.66 4.09
N CYS A 118 -6.67 3.51 3.08
CA CYS A 118 -6.88 3.09 1.69
C CYS A 118 -5.61 2.52 1.06
N ALA A 119 -5.79 1.51 0.21
CA ALA A 119 -4.73 1.04 -0.67
C ALA A 119 -4.25 2.17 -1.58
N VAL A 120 -2.94 2.24 -1.81
CA VAL A 120 -2.28 3.23 -2.65
C VAL A 120 -1.04 2.61 -3.29
N GLY A 121 -0.64 3.12 -4.44
CA GLY A 121 0.50 2.71 -5.24
C GLY A 121 0.82 3.75 -6.31
#